data_AF-A0A117MBX2-F1
#
_entry.id   AF-A0A117MBX2-F1
#
_cell.length_a   1.000
_cell.length_b   1.000
_cell.length_c   1.000
_cell.angle_alpha   90.00
_cell.angle_beta   90.00
_cell.angle_gamma   90.00
#
_symmetry.space_group_name_H-M   'P 1'
#
loop_
_entity.id
_entity.type
_entity.pdbx_description
1 polymer ?
#
loop_
_entity_poly.entity_id
_entity_poly.type
_entity_poly.pdbx_seq_one_letter_code
_entity_poly.pdbx_strand_id
1 'polypeptide(L)' 'MQNFAISYILQFVNILLIVSWMVLSIISLFQLKDKTLSSTTKAIWVLIVICVPILGAIALFIVNPSDATE' A
#
# COMPACT_ATOMS: atom_id res chain seq x y z
N MET A 1 5.87 7.84 35.45
CA MET A 1 5.30 8.75 34.42
C MET A 1 5.91 8.53 33.03
N GLN A 2 7.23 8.33 32.90
CA GLN A 2 7.94 8.16 31.61
C GLN A 2 7.41 7.01 30.73
N ASN A 3 7.08 5.85 31.30
CA ASN A 3 6.57 4.69 30.55
C ASN A 3 5.22 4.96 29.88
N PHE A 4 4.35 5.77 30.49
CA PHE A 4 3.05 6.10 29.92
C PHE A 4 3.19 6.96 28.66
N ALA A 5 4.11 7.94 28.68
CA ALA A 5 4.36 8.80 27.51
C ALA A 5 4.86 7.98 26.31
N ILE A 6 5.75 7.00 26.52
CA ILE A 6 6.25 6.12 25.47
C ILE A 6 5.11 5.29 24.87
N SER A 7 4.23 4.72 25.71
CA SER A 7 3.07 3.96 25.22
C SER A 7 2.15 4.78 24.34
N TYR A 8 1.83 6.02 24.72
CA TYR A 8 1.00 6.91 23.91
C TYR A 8 1.65 7.27 22.57
N ILE A 9 2.96 7.52 22.54
CA ILE A 9 3.69 7.79 21.30
C ILE A 9 3.64 6.57 20.38
N LEU A 10 3.92 5.38 20.90
CA LEU A 10 3.85 4.15 20.11
C LEU A 10 2.44 3.91 19.56
N GLN A 11 1.41 4.19 20.35
CA GLN A 11 0.02 4.01 19.91
C GLN A 11 -0.36 5.01 18.83
N PHE A 12 0.08 6.26 18.95
CA PHE A 12 -0.09 7.28 17.91
C PHE A 12 0.63 6.89 16.62
N VAL A 13 1.87 6.41 16.70
CA VAL A 13 2.64 5.92 15.54
C VAL A 13 1.92 4.75 14.87
N ASN A 14 1.39 3.79 15.64
CA ASN A 14 0.63 2.67 15.08
C ASN A 14 -0.63 3.13 14.34
N ILE A 15 -1.37 4.08 14.91
CA ILE A 15 -2.56 4.67 14.25
C ILE A 15 -2.15 5.34 12.94
N LEU A 16 -1.09 6.16 12.95
CA LEU A 16 -0.57 6.80 11.75
C LEU A 16 -0.13 5.78 10.70
N LEU A 17 0.49 4.67 11.12
CA LEU A 17 0.92 3.60 10.23
C LEU A 17 -0.28 2.95 9.51
N ILE A 18 -1.35 2.65 10.25
CA ILE A 18 -2.59 2.08 9.71
C ILE A 18 -3.27 3.06 8.74
N VAL A 19 -3.41 4.33 9.15
CA VAL A 19 -4.01 5.37 8.30
C VAL A 19 -3.21 5.57 7.03
N SER A 20 -1.88 5.65 7.15
CA SER A 20 -0.98 5.78 6.00
C SER A 20 -1.13 4.61 5.04
N TRP A 21 -1.21 3.38 5.57
CA TRP A 21 -1.44 2.19 4.75
C TRP A 21 -2.78 2.23 4.02
N MET A 22 -3.87 2.62 4.67
CA MET A 22 -5.18 2.74 4.01
C MET A 22 -5.14 3.77 2.87
N VAL A 23 -4.56 4.94 3.13
CA VAL A 23 -4.43 6.00 2.13
C VAL A 23 -3.57 5.53 0.96
N LEU A 24 -2.39 4.96 1.22
CA LEU A 24 -1.51 4.42 0.17
C LEU A 24 -2.21 3.34 -0.64
N SER A 25 -2.92 2.41 0.01
CA SER A 25 -3.64 1.33 -0.67
C SER A 25 -4.69 1.88 -1.61
N ILE A 26 -5.49 2.86 -1.16
CA ILE A 26 -6.52 3.49 -1.99
C ILE A 26 -5.88 4.17 -3.21
N ILE A 27 -4.81 4.96 -3.01
CA ILE A 27 -4.09 5.63 -4.10
C ILE A 27 -3.54 4.59 -5.10
N SER A 28 -2.89 3.54 -4.60
CA SER A 28 -2.35 2.45 -5.42
C SER A 28 -3.45 1.73 -6.21
N LEU A 29 -4.61 1.47 -5.62
CA LEU A 29 -5.73 0.84 -6.32
C LEU A 29 -6.30 1.74 -7.43
N PHE A 30 -6.41 3.05 -7.19
CA PHE A 30 -6.79 4.01 -8.23
C PHE A 30 -5.76 4.06 -9.35
N GLN A 31 -4.46 4.09 -9.02
CA GLN A 31 -3.40 4.04 -10.03
C GLN A 31 -3.44 2.74 -10.82
N LEU A 32 -3.72 1.61 -10.16
CA LEU A 32 -3.82 0.31 -10.81
C LEU A 32 -5.01 0.27 -11.78
N LYS A 33 -6.14 0.86 -11.42
CA LYS A 33 -7.33 0.95 -12.28
C LYS A 33 -6.97 1.51 -13.66
N ASP A 34 -6.17 2.58 -13.70
CA ASP A 34 -5.82 3.28 -14.94
C ASP A 34 -4.70 2.60 -15.74
N LYS A 35 -4.03 1.59 -15.17
CA LYS A 35 -3.00 0.82 -15.87
C LYS A 35 -3.58 -0.22 -16.82
N THR A 36 -3.00 -0.26 -18.02
CA THR A 36 -3.19 -1.33 -19.03
C THR A 36 -2.39 -2.55 -18.58
N LEU A 37 -3.06 -3.41 -17.81
CA LEU A 37 -2.54 -4.67 -17.30
C LEU A 37 -3.55 -5.77 -17.60
N SER A 38 -3.06 -6.98 -17.86
CA SER A 38 -3.88 -8.17 -17.97
C SER A 38 -4.71 -8.36 -16.69
N SER A 39 -5.90 -8.94 -16.81
CA SER A 39 -6.81 -9.14 -15.67
C SER A 39 -6.13 -9.90 -14.51
N THR A 40 -5.31 -10.89 -14.83
CA THR A 40 -4.56 -11.69 -13.84
C THR A 40 -3.47 -10.87 -13.16
N THR A 41 -2.66 -10.14 -13.93
CA THR A 41 -1.60 -9.26 -13.39
C THR A 41 -2.20 -8.20 -12.47
N LYS A 42 -3.33 -7.62 -12.88
CA LYS A 42 -4.07 -6.62 -12.10
C LYS A 42 -4.58 -7.23 -10.79
N ALA A 43 -5.17 -8.42 -10.81
CA ALA A 43 -5.64 -9.10 -9.60
C ALA A 43 -4.50 -9.39 -8.61
N ILE A 44 -3.33 -9.82 -9.10
CA ILE A 44 -2.15 -10.06 -8.25
C ILE A 44 -1.69 -8.76 -7.59
N TRP A 45 -1.64 -7.65 -8.32
CA TRP A 45 -1.26 -6.36 -7.74
C TRP A 45 -2.27 -5.85 -6.71
N VAL A 46 -3.57 -6.01 -6.96
CA VAL A 46 -4.61 -5.72 -5.95
C VAL A 46 -4.35 -6.53 -4.69
N LEU A 47 -4.08 -7.84 -4.82
CA LEU A 47 -3.78 -8.71 -3.70
C LEU A 47 -2.53 -8.26 -2.94
N ILE A 48 -1.46 -7.89 -3.63
CA ILE A 48 -0.21 -7.41 -3.01
C ILE A 48 -0.44 -6.12 -2.22
N VAL A 49 -1.14 -5.14 -2.82
CA VAL A 49 -1.45 -3.85 -2.17
C VAL A 49 -2.30 -4.04 -0.92
N ILE A 50 -3.26 -4.97 -0.96
CA ILE A 50 -4.18 -5.25 0.16
C ILE A 50 -3.56 -6.16 1.22
N CYS A 51 -2.73 -7.14 0.86
CA CYS A 51 -2.20 -8.13 1.81
C CYS A 51 -0.87 -7.70 2.45
N VAL A 52 -0.10 -6.81 1.81
CA VAL A 52 1.21 -6.39 2.30
C VAL A 52 1.16 -4.92 2.70
N PRO A 53 1.05 -4.59 4.01
CA PRO A 53 0.91 -3.22 4.47
C PRO A 53 2.08 -2.35 4.06
N ILE A 54 1.77 -1.16 3.53
CA ILE A 54 2.71 -0.14 3.06
C ILE A 54 3.60 -0.60 1.89
N LEU A 55 4.33 -1.70 2.06
CA LEU A 55 5.23 -2.26 1.05
C LEU A 55 4.51 -2.66 -0.24
N GLY A 56 3.28 -3.19 -0.18
CA GLY A 56 2.54 -3.56 -1.38
C GLY A 56 2.19 -2.35 -2.25
N ALA A 57 1.75 -1.26 -1.60
CA ALA A 57 1.50 0.02 -2.26
C ALA A 57 2.80 0.62 -2.81
N ILE A 58 3.87 0.67 -2.02
CA ILE A 58 5.18 1.18 -2.45
C ILE A 58 5.73 0.38 -3.64
N ALA A 59 5.62 -0.95 -3.60
CA ALA A 59 6.08 -1.81 -4.69
C ALA A 59 5.39 -1.48 -6.01
N LEU A 60 4.11 -1.10 -5.98
CA LEU A 60 3.39 -0.68 -7.18
C LEU A 60 4.02 0.56 -7.81
N PHE A 61 4.36 1.56 -6.98
CA PHE A 61 4.98 2.80 -7.46
C PHE A 61 6.40 2.57 -7.99
N ILE A 62 7.16 1.65 -7.39
CA ILE A 62 8.53 1.33 -7.81
C ILE A 62 8.54 0.51 -9.11
N VAL A 63 7.77 -0.57 -9.15
CA VAL A 63 7.75 -1.47 -10.31
C VAL A 63 7.00 -0.83 -11.48
N ASN A 64 6.02 0.01 -11.18
CA ASN A 64 5.18 0.70 -12.15
C ASN A 64 4.70 -0.26 -13.26
N PRO A 65 4.04 -1.38 -12.89
CA PRO A 65 3.77 -2.48 -13.82
C PRO A 65 3.05 -1.99 -15.07
N SER A 66 3.55 -2.39 -16.23
CA SER A 66 2.92 -2.24 -17.54
C SER A 66 3.06 -3.58 -18.26
N ASP A 67 2.02 -4.01 -18.96
CA ASP A 67 2.21 -5.13 -19.88
C ASP A 67 3.20 -4.66 -20.94
N ALA A 68 4.32 -5.37 -21.09
CA ALA A 68 5.20 -5.15 -22.22
C ALA A 68 4.36 -5.48 -23.47
N THR A 69 4.06 -4.46 -24.27
CA THR A 69 3.71 -4.70 -25.66
C THR A 69 4.93 -5.40 -26.27
N GLU A 70 4.80 -6.71 -26.48
CA GLU A 70 5.67 -7.44 -27.41
C GLU A 70 5.75 -6.70 -28.75
#